data_AF-A0A127CRB7-F1
#
_entry.id   AF-A0A127CRB7-F1
#
_cell.length_a   1.000
_cell.length_b   1.000
_cell.length_c   1.000
_cell.angle_alpha   90.00
_cell.angle_beta   90.00
_cell.angle_gamma   90.00
#
_symmetry.space_group_name_H-M   'P 1'
#
loop_
_entity.id
_entity.type
_entity.pdbx_description
1 polymer ?
#
loop_
_entity_poly.entity_id
_entity_poly.type
_entity_poly.pdbx_seq_one_letter_code
_entity_poly.pdbx_strand_id
1 'polypeptide(L)'
;MHLLVHESDLPFIKESLRKSHPETRPTHRMEAAAKGLGFSTYASFLTSIKSGRLRIDVDNEMYCAALGVSAIIDGEKRARYLSRSVARAMLRKVLDENPELTLRGFDSIWHGGRDELRKPKEEREALFADRRREAYNDDWAADQFELALIFLSRQKRTKSFNRQVGSYGLKHRAEDLSRAFGLFTYLGNYVSNGMLLAAAFTTGFSVKRVAYDSYNAYLNISMQTVNAARGYERNSRIEENPAIVLSMYAPATDFEPAYSG
;
A
#
# COMPACT_ATOMS: atom_id res chain seq x y z
N MET A 1 7.70 -7.82 -3.65
CA MET A 1 7.38 -6.68 -2.76
C MET A 1 7.31 -7.28 -1.38
N HIS A 2 8.16 -6.83 -0.47
CA HIS A 2 8.18 -7.38 0.88
C HIS A 2 7.09 -6.72 1.72
N LEU A 3 6.10 -7.51 2.13
CA LEU A 3 5.05 -7.07 3.04
C LEU A 3 5.30 -7.67 4.42
N LEU A 4 5.04 -6.88 5.47
CA LEU A 4 5.06 -7.36 6.84
C LEU A 4 3.64 -7.74 7.23
N VAL A 5 3.42 -9.03 7.50
CA VAL A 5 2.11 -9.57 7.85
C VAL A 5 2.16 -10.18 9.25
N HIS A 6 1.10 -9.94 10.02
CA HIS A 6 0.90 -10.45 11.37
C HIS A 6 -0.37 -11.30 11.44
N GLU A 7 -0.50 -12.17 12.44
CA GLU A 7 -1.67 -13.06 12.59
C GLU A 7 -3.00 -12.28 12.60
N SER A 8 -3.01 -11.09 13.19
CA SER A 8 -4.15 -10.17 13.22
C SER A 8 -4.69 -9.78 11.83
N ASP A 9 -3.87 -9.89 10.79
CA ASP A 9 -4.23 -9.47 9.43
C ASP A 9 -4.97 -10.59 8.69
N LEU A 10 -4.84 -11.84 9.17
CA LEU A 10 -5.37 -13.03 8.51
C LEU A 10 -6.90 -13.03 8.31
N PRO A 11 -7.74 -12.58 9.27
CA PRO A 11 -9.18 -12.48 9.04
C PRO A 11 -9.53 -11.56 7.84
N PHE A 12 -8.82 -10.44 7.70
CA PHE A 12 -9.05 -9.49 6.61
C PHE A 12 -8.55 -10.03 5.25
N ILE A 13 -7.42 -10.74 5.25
CA ILE A 13 -6.92 -11.44 4.04
C ILE A 13 -7.96 -12.47 3.60
N LYS A 14 -8.47 -13.30 4.52
CA LYS A 14 -9.51 -14.30 4.25
C LYS A 14 -10.78 -13.68 3.68
N GLU A 15 -11.25 -12.59 4.29
CA GLU A 15 -12.45 -11.88 3.83
C GLU A 15 -12.27 -11.35 2.41
N SER A 16 -11.12 -10.74 2.12
CA SER A 16 -10.81 -10.19 0.80
C SER A 16 -10.72 -11.29 -0.26
N LEU A 17 -10.01 -12.39 0.01
CA LEU A 17 -9.91 -13.52 -0.92
C LEU A 17 -11.27 -14.21 -1.15
N ARG A 18 -12.13 -14.26 -0.13
CA ARG A 18 -13.51 -14.75 -0.29
C ARG A 18 -14.31 -13.88 -1.25
N LYS A 19 -14.13 -12.55 -1.22
CA LYS A 19 -14.80 -11.63 -2.16
C LYS A 19 -14.27 -11.80 -3.58
N SER A 20 -12.96 -12.01 -3.75
CA SER A 20 -12.36 -12.19 -5.08
C SER A 20 -12.71 -13.53 -5.73
N HIS A 21 -12.88 -14.59 -4.94
CA HIS A 21 -13.16 -15.94 -5.45
C HIS A 21 -14.27 -16.61 -4.62
N PRO A 22 -15.53 -16.11 -4.68
CA PRO A 22 -16.61 -16.57 -3.81
C PRO A 22 -16.90 -18.07 -3.94
N GLU A 23 -16.82 -18.58 -5.17
CA GLU A 23 -17.13 -19.98 -5.52
C GLU A 23 -16.07 -20.99 -5.06
N THR A 24 -14.86 -20.54 -4.73
CA THR A 24 -13.79 -21.46 -4.30
C THR A 24 -13.95 -21.83 -2.84
N ARG A 25 -13.72 -23.10 -2.48
CA ARG A 25 -13.82 -23.54 -1.07
C ARG A 25 -12.82 -22.77 -0.19
N PRO A 26 -13.20 -22.40 1.05
CA PRO A 26 -12.31 -21.66 1.97
C PRO A 26 -10.94 -22.31 2.16
N THR A 27 -10.89 -23.64 2.33
CA THR A 27 -9.65 -24.40 2.52
C THR A 27 -8.73 -24.28 1.30
N HIS A 28 -9.27 -24.45 0.10
CA HIS A 28 -8.51 -24.34 -1.14
C HIS A 28 -7.98 -22.91 -1.37
N ARG A 29 -8.80 -21.87 -1.10
CA ARG A 29 -8.32 -20.48 -1.14
C ARG A 29 -7.13 -20.25 -0.22
N MET A 30 -7.15 -20.82 0.99
CA MET A 30 -6.07 -20.63 1.96
C MET A 30 -4.82 -21.45 1.64
N GLU A 31 -4.95 -22.64 1.06
CA GLU A 31 -3.81 -23.40 0.54
C GLU A 31 -3.15 -22.67 -0.64
N ALA A 32 -3.95 -22.15 -1.58
CA ALA A 32 -3.44 -21.34 -2.68
C ALA A 32 -2.75 -20.06 -2.17
N ALA A 33 -3.36 -19.38 -1.19
CA ALA A 33 -2.76 -18.20 -0.56
C ALA A 33 -1.41 -18.53 0.08
N ALA A 34 -1.31 -19.63 0.84
CA ALA A 34 -0.05 -20.05 1.45
C ALA A 34 1.05 -20.28 0.40
N LYS A 35 0.73 -20.95 -0.72
CA LYS A 35 1.66 -21.15 -1.84
C LYS A 35 2.10 -19.84 -2.46
N GLY A 36 1.17 -18.93 -2.74
CA GLY A 36 1.48 -17.58 -3.23
C GLY A 36 2.25 -16.70 -2.23
N LEU A 37 2.34 -17.11 -0.96
CA LEU A 37 3.15 -16.47 0.07
C LEU A 37 4.49 -17.20 0.32
N GLY A 38 4.82 -18.19 -0.50
CA GLY A 38 6.09 -18.95 -0.42
C GLY A 38 6.06 -20.16 0.54
N PHE A 39 4.89 -20.57 1.00
CA PHE A 39 4.73 -21.71 1.91
C PHE A 39 4.20 -22.95 1.19
N SER A 40 4.68 -24.13 1.56
CA SER A 40 4.20 -25.39 0.94
C SER A 40 2.74 -25.71 1.27
N THR A 41 2.29 -25.31 2.47
CA THR A 41 0.94 -25.59 2.99
C THR A 41 0.43 -24.43 3.86
N TYR A 42 -0.88 -24.32 3.98
CA TYR A 42 -1.50 -23.37 4.90
C TYR A 42 -1.14 -23.63 6.36
N ALA A 43 -0.94 -24.88 6.76
CA ALA A 43 -0.48 -25.22 8.12
C ALA A 43 0.93 -24.65 8.43
N SER A 44 1.86 -24.74 7.47
CA SER A 44 3.20 -24.18 7.63
C SER A 44 3.20 -22.65 7.69
N PHE A 45 2.35 -22.01 6.90
CA PHE A 45 2.12 -20.56 6.96
C PHE A 45 1.54 -20.16 8.33
N LEU A 46 0.51 -20.86 8.80
CA LEU A 46 -0.11 -20.61 10.10
C LEU A 46 0.87 -20.77 11.27
N THR A 47 1.76 -21.75 11.21
CA THR A 47 2.78 -21.94 12.23
C THR A 47 3.72 -20.74 12.25
N SER A 48 4.19 -20.31 11.08
CA SER A 48 5.14 -19.21 10.94
C SER A 48 4.55 -17.87 11.39
N ILE A 49 3.30 -17.58 11.01
CA ILE A 49 2.66 -16.28 11.32
C ILE A 49 2.30 -16.14 12.81
N LYS A 50 2.10 -17.26 13.50
CA LYS A 50 1.89 -17.30 14.95
C LYS A 50 3.18 -17.06 15.73
N SER A 51 4.34 -17.36 15.14
CA SER A 51 5.64 -17.08 15.75
C SER A 51 6.03 -15.60 15.73
N GLY A 52 5.33 -14.78 14.94
CA GLY A 52 5.54 -13.34 14.92
C GLY A 52 5.27 -12.70 13.55
N ARG A 53 5.74 -11.46 13.38
CA ARG A 53 5.63 -10.75 12.10
C ARG A 53 6.48 -11.43 11.04
N LEU A 54 5.87 -11.74 9.92
CA LEU A 54 6.55 -12.34 8.77
C LEU A 54 6.78 -11.32 7.68
N ARG A 55 8.00 -11.34 7.14
CA ARG A 55 8.31 -10.70 5.86
C ARG A 55 7.97 -11.70 4.75
N ILE A 56 6.99 -11.36 3.93
CA ILE A 56 6.52 -12.21 2.83
C ILE A 56 6.77 -11.53 1.49
N ASP A 57 7.09 -12.34 0.49
CA ASP A 57 7.02 -11.96 -0.91
C ASP A 57 5.78 -12.56 -1.53
N VAL A 58 4.95 -11.71 -2.12
CA VAL A 58 3.69 -12.13 -2.74
C VAL A 58 3.93 -12.54 -4.18
N ASP A 59 3.59 -13.78 -4.50
CA ASP A 59 3.54 -14.35 -5.84
C ASP A 59 2.08 -14.57 -6.25
N ASN A 60 1.55 -13.63 -7.03
CA ASN A 60 0.19 -13.72 -7.56
C ASN A 60 0.03 -14.83 -8.60
N GLU A 61 1.09 -15.19 -9.35
CA GLU A 61 1.00 -16.24 -10.37
C GLU A 61 0.90 -17.61 -9.72
N MET A 62 1.74 -17.87 -8.71
CA MET A 62 1.67 -19.10 -7.91
C MET A 62 0.31 -19.23 -7.22
N TYR A 63 -0.24 -18.12 -6.69
CA TYR A 63 -1.60 -18.10 -6.15
C TYR A 63 -2.64 -18.52 -7.19
N CYS A 64 -2.63 -17.88 -8.36
CA CYS A 64 -3.61 -18.15 -9.42
C CYS A 64 -3.49 -19.60 -9.94
N ALA A 65 -2.26 -20.07 -10.16
CA ALA A 65 -1.98 -21.44 -10.59
C ALA A 65 -2.49 -22.47 -9.55
N ALA A 66 -2.23 -22.24 -8.27
CA ALA A 66 -2.72 -23.12 -7.19
C ALA A 66 -4.25 -23.11 -7.04
N LEU A 67 -4.91 -22.02 -7.42
CA LEU A 67 -6.36 -21.89 -7.41
C LEU A 67 -7.02 -22.42 -8.69
N GLY A 68 -6.25 -22.62 -9.76
CA GLY A 68 -6.76 -23.00 -11.07
C GLY A 68 -7.47 -21.86 -11.81
N VAL A 69 -7.06 -20.61 -11.59
CA VAL A 69 -7.60 -19.42 -12.28
C VAL A 69 -6.54 -18.75 -13.14
N SER A 70 -6.97 -17.99 -14.14
CA SER A 70 -6.05 -17.24 -15.01
C SER A 70 -5.29 -16.18 -14.21
N ALA A 71 -3.96 -16.15 -14.37
CA ALA A 71 -3.11 -15.07 -13.88
C ALA A 71 -3.17 -13.81 -14.76
N ILE A 72 -3.82 -13.89 -15.92
CA ILE A 72 -4.01 -12.78 -16.87
C ILE A 72 -5.50 -12.41 -16.89
N ILE A 73 -5.77 -11.12 -16.73
CA ILE A 73 -7.08 -10.49 -16.73
C ILE A 73 -7.07 -9.39 -17.79
N ASP A 74 -8.19 -9.17 -18.49
CA ASP A 74 -8.39 -8.05 -19.42
C ASP A 74 -7.22 -7.84 -20.41
N GLY A 75 -7.04 -8.81 -21.31
CA GLY A 75 -5.98 -8.79 -22.33
C GLY A 75 -4.63 -9.23 -21.76
N GLU A 76 -3.88 -8.28 -21.19
CA GLU A 76 -2.47 -8.49 -20.75
C GLU A 76 -2.22 -8.12 -19.27
N LYS A 77 -3.24 -7.66 -18.53
CA LYS A 77 -3.03 -7.25 -17.14
C LYS A 77 -2.87 -8.47 -16.24
N ARG A 78 -1.88 -8.45 -15.35
CA ARG A 78 -1.69 -9.53 -14.39
C ARG A 78 -2.67 -9.43 -13.22
N ALA A 79 -3.16 -10.58 -12.78
CA ALA A 79 -4.02 -10.69 -11.61
C ALA A 79 -3.28 -10.30 -10.33
N ARG A 80 -3.97 -9.58 -9.45
CA ARG A 80 -3.43 -9.06 -8.18
C ARG A 80 -4.26 -9.44 -6.97
N TYR A 81 -5.01 -10.54 -7.05
CA TYR A 81 -5.95 -10.95 -6.00
C TYR A 81 -5.28 -11.13 -4.65
N LEU A 82 -4.11 -11.78 -4.60
CA LEU A 82 -3.39 -12.02 -3.36
C LEU A 82 -2.74 -10.75 -2.84
N SER A 83 -1.99 -10.02 -3.69
CA SER A 83 -1.31 -8.79 -3.25
C SER A 83 -2.29 -7.73 -2.76
N ARG A 84 -3.41 -7.54 -3.48
CA ARG A 84 -4.49 -6.63 -3.07
C ARG A 84 -5.13 -7.05 -1.76
N SER A 85 -5.32 -8.34 -1.53
CA SER A 85 -5.91 -8.85 -0.28
C SER A 85 -5.01 -8.63 0.92
N VAL A 86 -3.69 -8.80 0.75
CA VAL A 86 -2.71 -8.48 1.80
C VAL A 86 -2.64 -6.96 2.03
N ALA A 87 -2.53 -6.18 0.96
CA ALA A 87 -2.50 -4.72 1.01
C ALA A 87 -3.73 -4.14 1.73
N ARG A 88 -4.93 -4.65 1.43
CA ARG A 88 -6.18 -4.29 2.11
C ARG A 88 -6.13 -4.59 3.62
N ALA A 89 -5.64 -5.76 4.01
CA ALA A 89 -5.56 -6.12 5.42
C ALA A 89 -4.64 -5.17 6.19
N MET A 90 -3.48 -4.85 5.63
CA MET A 90 -2.52 -3.90 6.20
C MET A 90 -3.11 -2.48 6.26
N LEU A 91 -3.80 -2.06 5.19
CA LEU A 91 -4.45 -0.75 5.13
C LEU A 91 -5.51 -0.59 6.21
N ARG A 92 -6.39 -1.58 6.40
CA ARG A 92 -7.45 -1.53 7.41
C ARG A 92 -6.89 -1.32 8.81
N LYS A 93 -5.85 -2.07 9.16
CA LYS A 93 -5.15 -1.91 10.44
C LYS A 93 -4.66 -0.47 10.65
N VAL A 94 -4.01 0.13 9.65
CA VAL A 94 -3.54 1.51 9.75
C VAL A 94 -4.69 2.51 9.84
N LEU A 95 -5.78 2.29 9.10
CA LEU A 95 -6.97 3.15 9.20
C LEU A 95 -7.63 3.05 10.58
N ASP A 96 -7.64 1.86 11.20
CA ASP A 96 -8.15 1.66 12.56
C ASP A 96 -7.28 2.38 13.61
N GLU A 97 -5.96 2.35 13.42
CA GLU A 97 -4.99 3.06 14.28
C GLU A 97 -4.99 4.59 14.06
N ASN A 98 -5.45 5.08 12.91
CA ASN A 98 -5.44 6.49 12.52
C ASN A 98 -6.84 6.93 12.06
N PRO A 99 -7.79 7.16 12.98
CA PRO A 99 -9.19 7.41 12.65
C PRO A 99 -9.44 8.66 11.81
N GLU A 100 -8.54 9.64 11.87
CA GLU A 100 -8.55 10.87 11.07
C GLU A 100 -8.08 10.67 9.62
N LEU A 101 -7.57 9.49 9.26
CA LEU A 101 -7.03 9.23 7.93
C LEU A 101 -8.14 8.81 6.97
N THR A 102 -8.30 9.58 5.88
CA THR A 102 -9.14 9.25 4.73
C THR A 102 -8.30 9.26 3.46
N LEU A 103 -8.89 9.01 2.29
CA LEU A 103 -8.21 9.12 1.00
C LEU A 103 -7.56 10.50 0.76
N ARG A 104 -8.10 11.57 1.36
CA ARG A 104 -7.54 12.93 1.22
C ARG A 104 -6.24 13.11 2.02
N GLY A 105 -5.99 12.25 3.00
CA GLY A 105 -4.96 12.43 4.01
C GLY A 105 -5.59 12.63 5.38
N PHE A 106 -4.99 13.52 6.15
CA PHE A 106 -5.40 13.89 7.48
C PHE A 106 -6.68 14.75 7.47
N ASP A 107 -7.84 14.11 7.50
CA ASP A 107 -9.15 14.73 7.32
C ASP A 107 -9.85 14.97 8.66
N SER A 108 -10.86 15.83 8.65
CA SER A 108 -11.79 16.02 9.75
C SER A 108 -13.04 16.74 9.24
N ILE A 109 -14.12 16.70 10.01
CA ILE A 109 -15.33 17.48 9.70
C ILE A 109 -15.09 18.99 9.71
N TRP A 110 -13.97 19.45 10.26
CA TRP A 110 -13.58 20.86 10.32
C TRP A 110 -12.65 21.27 9.18
N HIS A 111 -12.33 20.35 8.27
CA HIS A 111 -11.49 20.61 7.11
C HIS A 111 -12.32 20.60 5.85
N GLY A 112 -11.96 21.45 4.89
CA GLY A 112 -12.60 21.44 3.59
C GLY A 112 -12.43 22.72 2.81
N GLY A 113 -12.90 22.69 1.57
CA GLY A 113 -13.12 23.92 0.81
C GLY A 113 -14.19 24.79 1.48
N ARG A 114 -14.27 26.06 1.07
CA ARG A 114 -15.26 27.01 1.61
C ARG A 114 -16.69 26.48 1.54
N ASP A 115 -17.01 25.71 0.49
CA ASP A 115 -18.34 25.14 0.31
C ASP A 115 -18.60 23.93 1.20
N GLU A 116 -17.58 23.11 1.47
CA GLU A 116 -17.70 22.00 2.43
C GLU A 116 -17.91 22.53 3.86
N LEU A 117 -17.18 23.57 4.25
CA LEU A 117 -17.29 24.17 5.58
C LEU A 117 -18.60 24.93 5.83
N ARG A 118 -19.31 25.31 4.76
CA ARG A 118 -20.66 25.90 4.85
C ARG A 118 -21.76 24.87 5.07
N LYS A 119 -21.47 23.59 4.84
CA LYS A 119 -22.45 22.53 5.04
C LYS A 119 -22.80 22.37 6.52
N PRO A 120 -24.05 21.98 6.84
CA PRO A 120 -24.44 21.55 8.17
C PRO A 120 -23.46 20.51 8.74
N LYS A 121 -23.35 20.46 10.07
CA LYS A 121 -22.41 19.56 10.74
C LYS A 121 -22.68 18.10 10.36
N GLU A 122 -23.95 17.72 10.29
CA GLU A 122 -24.41 16.38 9.94
C GLU A 122 -23.97 15.98 8.53
N GLU A 123 -24.05 16.90 7.56
CA GLU A 123 -23.54 16.66 6.20
C GLU A 123 -22.02 16.50 6.17
N ARG A 124 -21.28 17.26 6.98
CA ARG A 124 -19.81 17.13 7.06
C ARG A 124 -19.40 15.81 7.72
N GLU A 125 -20.13 15.37 8.74
CA GLU A 125 -19.95 14.06 9.37
C GLU A 125 -20.23 12.92 8.38
N ALA A 126 -21.31 13.02 7.60
CA ALA A 126 -21.63 12.06 6.54
C ALA A 126 -20.53 12.00 5.47
N LEU A 127 -20.04 13.15 4.99
CA LEU A 127 -18.95 13.21 4.02
C LEU A 127 -17.65 12.59 4.56
N PHE A 128 -17.32 12.84 5.82
CA PHE A 128 -16.16 12.22 6.46
C PHE A 128 -16.32 10.70 6.56
N ALA A 129 -17.48 10.22 7.00
CA ALA A 129 -17.78 8.79 7.09
C ALA A 129 -17.74 8.10 5.72
N ASP A 130 -18.25 8.74 4.67
CA ASP A 130 -18.20 8.25 3.29
C ASP A 130 -16.77 8.08 2.80
N ARG A 131 -15.93 9.12 2.97
CA ARG A 131 -14.51 9.06 2.57
C ARG A 131 -13.74 8.01 3.35
N ARG A 132 -14.06 7.82 4.64
CA ARG A 132 -13.44 6.76 5.45
C ARG A 132 -13.89 5.38 4.97
N ARG A 133 -15.17 5.22 4.61
CA ARG A 133 -15.71 3.98 4.06
C ARG A 133 -15.04 3.63 2.72
N GLU A 134 -14.87 4.60 1.83
CA GLU A 134 -14.16 4.42 0.56
C GLU A 134 -12.71 3.95 0.78
N ALA A 135 -11.99 4.59 1.70
CA ALA A 135 -10.63 4.18 2.08
C ALA A 135 -10.58 2.74 2.62
N TYR A 136 -11.62 2.30 3.34
CA TYR A 136 -11.63 1.03 4.06
C TYR A 136 -12.07 -0.17 3.21
N ASN A 137 -13.02 0.04 2.30
CA ASN A 137 -13.72 -1.05 1.63
C ASN A 137 -13.30 -1.25 0.19
N ASP A 138 -12.89 -0.19 -0.52
CA ASP A 138 -12.82 -0.27 -1.97
C ASP A 138 -11.50 -0.91 -2.44
N ASP A 139 -11.58 -1.68 -3.53
CA ASP A 139 -10.42 -2.32 -4.18
C ASP A 139 -9.38 -1.29 -4.61
N TRP A 140 -9.84 -0.13 -5.07
CA TRP A 140 -8.97 0.92 -5.58
C TRP A 140 -8.12 1.56 -4.48
N ALA A 141 -8.61 1.67 -3.24
CA ALA A 141 -7.83 2.20 -2.13
C ALA A 141 -6.64 1.28 -1.80
N ALA A 142 -6.88 -0.04 -1.77
CA ALA A 142 -5.83 -1.04 -1.57
C ALA A 142 -4.79 -1.03 -2.70
N ASP A 143 -5.24 -0.86 -3.94
CA ASP A 143 -4.40 -0.73 -5.13
C ASP A 143 -3.45 0.49 -5.04
N GLN A 144 -3.97 1.65 -4.63
CA GLN A 144 -3.18 2.88 -4.42
C GLN A 144 -2.18 2.75 -3.27
N PHE A 145 -2.62 2.12 -2.18
CA PHE A 145 -1.79 1.82 -1.03
C PHE A 145 -0.62 0.91 -1.40
N GLU A 146 -0.86 -0.11 -2.24
CA GLU A 146 0.21 -0.99 -2.74
C GLU A 146 1.25 -0.21 -3.57
N LEU A 147 0.82 0.69 -4.46
CA LEU A 147 1.75 1.56 -5.20
C LEU A 147 2.58 2.45 -4.27
N ALA A 148 1.94 3.02 -3.25
CA ALA A 148 2.63 3.81 -2.24
C ALA A 148 3.66 3.00 -1.43
N LEU A 149 3.35 1.75 -1.08
CA LEU A 149 4.28 0.83 -0.41
C LEU A 149 5.50 0.53 -1.30
N ILE A 150 5.30 0.31 -2.60
CA ILE A 150 6.38 0.10 -3.57
C ILE A 150 7.30 1.32 -3.60
N PHE A 151 6.74 2.53 -3.63
CA PHE A 151 7.55 3.75 -3.57
C PHE A 151 8.30 3.87 -2.25
N LEU A 152 7.63 3.77 -1.10
CA LEU A 152 8.20 4.02 0.23
C LEU A 152 9.19 2.96 0.69
N SER A 153 9.02 1.69 0.29
CA SER A 153 9.97 0.60 0.57
C SER A 153 11.35 0.82 -0.05
N ARG A 154 11.48 1.74 -1.02
CA ARG A 154 12.75 2.13 -1.64
C ARG A 154 13.36 3.40 -1.03
N GLN A 155 12.68 4.01 -0.07
CA GLN A 155 13.11 5.28 0.51
C GLN A 155 13.85 5.04 1.82
N LYS A 156 14.93 5.80 2.03
CA LYS A 156 15.63 5.77 3.32
C LYS A 156 14.95 6.70 4.31
N ARG A 157 14.84 6.23 5.55
CA ARG A 157 14.44 7.06 6.70
C ARG A 157 15.60 7.94 7.15
N THR A 158 15.27 9.07 7.75
CA THR A 158 16.21 10.02 8.36
C THR A 158 15.80 10.27 9.80
N LYS A 159 16.69 10.87 10.61
CA LYS A 159 16.39 11.16 12.02
C LYS A 159 15.41 12.32 12.20
N SER A 160 15.28 13.20 11.22
CA SER A 160 14.48 14.43 11.29
C SER A 160 13.39 14.48 10.22
N PHE A 161 12.32 15.21 10.47
CA PHE A 161 11.30 15.46 9.45
C PHE A 161 11.85 16.28 8.29
N ASN A 162 11.62 15.80 7.08
CA ASN A 162 11.95 16.52 5.87
C ASN A 162 10.81 17.50 5.54
N ARG A 163 11.13 18.80 5.54
CA ARG A 163 10.18 19.88 5.26
C ARG A 163 10.26 20.43 3.84
N GLN A 164 11.17 19.92 3.01
CA GLN A 164 11.31 20.36 1.62
C GLN A 164 10.17 19.85 0.74
N VAL A 165 9.60 18.69 1.08
CA VAL A 165 8.47 18.09 0.36
C VAL A 165 7.47 17.51 1.35
N GLY A 166 6.20 17.91 1.25
CA GLY A 166 5.11 17.31 1.99
C GLY A 166 4.60 16.03 1.34
N SER A 167 3.73 15.30 2.04
CA SER A 167 3.07 14.08 1.57
C SER A 167 2.37 14.26 0.22
N TYR A 168 1.78 15.43 -0.04
CA TYR A 168 1.18 15.74 -1.35
C TYR A 168 2.21 15.71 -2.49
N GLY A 169 3.41 16.23 -2.28
CA GLY A 169 4.47 16.16 -3.28
C GLY A 169 5.01 14.73 -3.44
N LEU A 170 5.11 13.99 -2.34
CA LEU A 170 5.56 12.60 -2.33
C LEU A 170 4.59 11.65 -3.03
N LYS A 171 3.28 11.87 -2.94
CA LYS A 171 2.31 11.00 -3.64
C LYS A 171 2.47 11.09 -5.15
N HIS A 172 2.78 12.26 -5.70
CA HIS A 172 3.11 12.40 -7.12
C HIS A 172 4.39 11.66 -7.50
N ARG A 173 5.38 11.58 -6.60
CA ARG A 173 6.57 10.74 -6.84
C ARG A 173 6.23 9.25 -6.88
N ALA A 174 5.30 8.80 -6.04
CA ALA A 174 4.81 7.42 -6.10
C ALA A 174 4.05 7.14 -7.41
N GLU A 175 3.21 8.07 -7.85
CA GLU A 175 2.49 8.00 -9.13
C GLU A 175 3.46 7.93 -10.32
N ASP A 176 4.49 8.78 -10.33
CA ASP A 176 5.50 8.87 -11.38
C ASP A 176 6.34 7.58 -11.46
N LEU A 177 6.79 7.07 -10.31
CA LEU A 177 7.51 5.79 -10.22
C LEU A 177 6.66 4.62 -10.73
N SER A 178 5.37 4.60 -10.41
CA SER A 178 4.47 3.55 -10.86
C SER A 178 4.33 3.54 -12.38
N ARG A 179 4.26 4.71 -13.03
CA ARG A 179 4.29 4.81 -14.51
C ARG A 179 5.60 4.30 -15.08
N ALA A 180 6.73 4.66 -14.47
CA ALA A 180 8.06 4.25 -14.93
C ALA A 180 8.24 2.72 -14.97
N PHE A 181 7.63 1.99 -14.02
CA PHE A 181 7.68 0.54 -13.96
C PHE A 181 6.53 -0.18 -14.68
N GLY A 182 5.66 0.55 -15.38
CA GLY A 182 4.46 -0.04 -15.98
C GLY A 182 3.49 -0.64 -14.95
N LEU A 183 3.57 -0.19 -13.69
CA LEU A 183 2.73 -0.67 -12.61
C LEU A 183 1.43 0.12 -12.60
N PHE A 184 0.39 -0.51 -13.14
CA PHE A 184 -0.94 0.08 -13.17
C PHE A 184 -1.90 -0.70 -12.28
N THR A 185 -2.78 0.04 -11.66
CA THR A 185 -3.97 -0.46 -10.98
C THR A 185 -5.16 -0.38 -11.91
N TYR A 186 -6.34 -0.84 -11.48
CA TYR A 186 -7.55 -0.75 -12.29
C TYR A 186 -7.88 0.69 -12.73
N LEU A 187 -7.55 1.70 -11.90
CA LEU A 187 -7.75 3.13 -12.18
C LEU A 187 -6.50 3.85 -12.70
N GLY A 188 -5.49 3.10 -13.16
CA GLY A 188 -4.21 3.65 -13.61
C GLY A 188 -3.18 3.73 -12.50
N ASN A 189 -2.38 4.79 -12.47
CA ASN A 189 -1.20 4.93 -11.60
C ASN A 189 -1.40 5.94 -10.44
N TYR A 190 -2.64 6.39 -10.22
CA TYR A 190 -2.97 7.42 -9.23
C TYR A 190 -2.69 6.92 -7.80
N VAL A 191 -2.26 7.81 -6.90
CA VAL A 191 -2.06 7.52 -5.47
C VAL A 191 -2.65 8.67 -4.68
N SER A 192 -3.69 8.42 -3.89
CA SER A 192 -4.23 9.46 -3.02
C SER A 192 -3.27 9.76 -1.86
N ASN A 193 -3.33 11.00 -1.35
CA ASN A 193 -2.45 11.44 -0.27
C ASN A 193 -2.67 10.61 1.02
N GLY A 194 -3.91 10.20 1.28
CA GLY A 194 -4.26 9.26 2.35
C GLY A 194 -3.55 7.93 2.27
N MET A 195 -3.53 7.31 1.08
CA MET A 195 -2.90 6.00 0.89
C MET A 195 -1.38 6.07 0.99
N LEU A 196 -0.77 7.20 0.58
CA LEU A 196 0.65 7.44 0.85
C LEU A 196 0.94 7.53 2.35
N LEU A 197 0.15 8.30 3.11
CA LEU A 197 0.32 8.42 4.55
C LEU A 197 0.10 7.07 5.25
N ALA A 198 -0.92 6.32 4.84
CA ALA A 198 -1.14 4.98 5.36
C ALA A 198 0.08 4.08 5.13
N ALA A 199 0.61 4.07 3.90
CA ALA A 199 1.81 3.29 3.56
C ALA A 199 3.04 3.75 4.34
N ALA A 200 3.15 5.04 4.67
CA ALA A 200 4.22 5.59 5.49
C ALA A 200 4.18 5.06 6.93
N PHE A 201 2.99 5.01 7.54
CA PHE A 201 2.81 4.35 8.85
C PHE A 201 3.18 2.88 8.78
N THR A 202 2.69 2.15 7.78
CA THR A 202 2.98 0.72 7.61
C THR A 202 4.47 0.41 7.43
N THR A 203 5.20 1.29 6.74
CA THR A 203 6.65 1.13 6.49
C THR A 203 7.51 1.73 7.60
N GLY A 204 6.89 2.21 8.68
CA GLY A 204 7.59 2.70 9.87
C GLY A 204 8.29 4.05 9.69
N PHE A 205 7.78 4.90 8.79
CA PHE A 205 8.16 6.31 8.77
C PHE A 205 7.44 7.05 9.90
N SER A 206 8.13 8.01 10.48
CA SER A 206 7.49 9.01 11.34
C SER A 206 6.72 9.99 10.46
N VAL A 207 5.47 10.23 10.82
CA VAL A 207 4.55 11.12 10.10
C VAL A 207 4.16 12.27 11.02
N LYS A 208 4.28 13.51 10.55
CA LYS A 208 3.87 14.71 11.29
C LYS A 208 3.00 15.59 10.42
N ARG A 209 1.74 15.79 10.81
CA ARG A 209 0.81 16.72 10.11
C ARG A 209 1.46 18.12 9.98
N VAL A 210 1.31 18.76 8.82
CA VAL A 210 1.93 20.06 8.51
C VAL A 210 1.40 21.17 9.43
N ALA A 211 0.08 21.22 9.57
CA ALA A 211 -0.66 22.12 10.45
C ALA A 211 -1.93 21.40 10.91
N TYR A 212 -2.58 21.88 11.98
CA TYR A 212 -3.76 21.22 12.54
C TYR A 212 -4.86 20.99 11.49
N ASP A 213 -5.07 21.96 10.61
CA ASP A 213 -6.08 21.99 9.55
C ASP A 213 -5.60 21.41 8.19
N SER A 214 -4.40 20.83 8.15
CA SER A 214 -3.81 20.35 6.90
C SER A 214 -4.07 18.86 6.67
N TYR A 215 -4.48 18.52 5.44
CA TYR A 215 -4.49 17.15 4.94
C TYR A 215 -3.08 16.54 4.82
N ASN A 216 -2.06 17.39 4.77
CA ASN A 216 -0.70 17.01 4.41
C ASN A 216 0.15 16.74 5.65
N ALA A 217 1.21 15.94 5.46
CA ALA A 217 2.19 15.66 6.49
C ALA A 217 3.63 15.82 5.97
N TYR A 218 4.56 15.97 6.90
CA TYR A 218 5.98 15.74 6.69
C TYR A 218 6.36 14.34 7.16
N LEU A 219 7.26 13.70 6.42
CA LEU A 219 7.81 12.39 6.74
C LEU A 219 9.30 12.54 7.10
N ASN A 220 9.83 11.65 7.93
CA ASN A 220 11.28 11.55 8.16
C ASN A 220 11.99 10.83 7.00
N ILE A 221 11.84 11.32 5.77
CA ILE A 221 12.29 10.69 4.53
C ILE A 221 13.52 11.39 3.92
N SER A 222 14.46 10.62 3.37
CA SER A 222 15.65 11.15 2.70
C SER A 222 15.33 11.76 1.33
N MET A 223 15.62 13.06 1.14
CA MET A 223 15.54 13.65 -0.20
C MET A 223 16.50 13.01 -1.20
N GLN A 224 17.62 12.45 -0.73
CA GLN A 224 18.58 11.79 -1.61
C GLN A 224 17.93 10.61 -2.32
N THR A 225 17.21 9.74 -1.60
CA THR A 225 16.53 8.58 -2.21
C THR A 225 15.30 9.00 -3.00
N VAL A 226 14.57 10.02 -2.55
CA VAL A 226 13.42 10.57 -3.29
C VAL A 226 13.85 11.17 -4.64
N ASN A 227 14.99 11.88 -4.67
CA ASN A 227 15.54 12.43 -5.91
C ASN A 227 16.24 11.37 -6.76
N ALA A 228 16.83 10.35 -6.14
CA ALA A 228 17.34 9.19 -6.88
C ALA A 228 16.20 8.50 -7.65
N ALA A 229 15.03 8.30 -7.02
CA ALA A 229 13.85 7.73 -7.68
C ALA A 229 13.40 8.51 -8.93
N ARG A 230 13.57 9.85 -8.93
CA ARG A 230 13.38 10.68 -10.13
C ARG A 230 14.34 10.33 -11.28
N GLY A 231 15.57 9.96 -10.93
CA GLY A 231 16.53 9.44 -11.91
C GLY A 231 15.99 8.20 -12.61
N TYR A 232 15.19 7.38 -11.93
CA TYR A 232 14.61 6.17 -12.51
C TYR A 232 13.54 6.54 -13.53
N GLU A 233 12.68 7.51 -13.21
CA GLU A 233 11.67 8.01 -14.14
C GLU A 233 12.30 8.56 -15.43
N ARG A 234 13.47 9.18 -15.32
CA ARG A 234 14.23 9.65 -16.48
C ARG A 234 14.85 8.48 -17.23
N ASN A 235 15.51 7.57 -16.52
CA ASN A 235 16.23 6.45 -17.13
C ASN A 235 15.29 5.41 -17.75
N SER A 236 14.13 5.14 -17.15
CA SER A 236 13.11 4.21 -17.68
C SER A 236 12.45 4.71 -18.97
N ARG A 237 12.58 6.00 -19.29
CA ARG A 237 12.13 6.57 -20.58
C ARG A 237 13.19 6.43 -21.67
N ILE A 238 14.43 6.13 -21.29
CA ILE A 238 15.59 6.04 -22.18
C ILE A 238 15.99 4.57 -22.38
N GLU A 239 15.92 3.78 -21.31
CA GLU A 239 16.23 2.35 -21.28
C GLU A 239 14.97 1.53 -21.57
N GLU A 240 14.99 0.80 -22.68
CA GLU A 240 13.84 -0.01 -23.13
C GLU A 240 13.70 -1.31 -22.33
N ASN A 241 14.74 -1.77 -21.63
CA ASN A 241 14.69 -3.01 -20.84
C ASN A 241 14.29 -2.76 -19.37
N PRO A 242 13.05 -3.12 -18.96
CA PRO A 242 12.56 -2.86 -17.60
C PRO A 242 13.33 -3.64 -16.53
N ALA A 243 13.91 -4.79 -16.88
CA ALA A 243 14.66 -5.63 -15.93
C ALA A 243 15.96 -4.96 -15.48
N ILE A 244 16.62 -4.22 -16.38
CA ILE A 244 17.84 -3.45 -16.05
C ILE A 244 17.48 -2.33 -15.07
N VAL A 245 16.45 -1.55 -15.37
CA VAL A 245 15.95 -0.48 -14.50
C VAL A 245 15.51 -1.01 -13.12
N LEU A 246 14.86 -2.16 -13.07
CA LEU A 246 14.48 -2.81 -11.80
C LEU A 246 15.68 -3.28 -10.98
N SER A 247 16.71 -3.84 -11.63
CA SER A 247 17.90 -4.41 -10.97
C SER A 247 18.86 -3.36 -10.41
N MET A 248 19.04 -2.22 -11.09
CA MET A 248 19.92 -1.12 -10.66
C MET A 248 19.52 -0.53 -9.30
N TYR A 249 18.31 -0.86 -8.85
CA TYR A 249 17.58 -0.08 -7.88
C TYR A 249 16.62 -0.93 -7.03
N ALA A 250 16.94 -2.21 -6.88
CA ALA A 250 16.25 -3.09 -5.95
C ALA A 250 16.16 -2.45 -4.55
N PRO A 251 15.08 -2.72 -3.79
CA PRO A 251 14.96 -2.19 -2.44
C PRO A 251 16.22 -2.52 -1.62
N ALA A 252 16.69 -1.54 -0.83
CA ALA A 252 17.82 -1.78 0.06
C ALA A 252 17.52 -3.00 0.93
N THR A 253 18.44 -3.96 0.97
CA THR A 253 18.32 -5.19 1.79
C THR A 253 18.27 -4.90 3.29
N ASP A 254 18.61 -3.68 3.69
CA ASP A 254 18.88 -3.31 5.07
C ASP A 254 17.67 -2.61 5.69
N PHE A 255 16.64 -3.40 6.02
CA PHE A 255 15.72 -3.03 7.09
C PHE A 255 16.33 -3.52 8.40
N GLU A 256 17.09 -2.66 9.09
CA GLU A 256 17.44 -2.94 10.48
C GLU A 256 16.15 -3.10 11.29
N PRO A 257 16.02 -4.17 12.10
CA PRO A 257 14.92 -4.29 13.04
C PRO A 257 14.94 -3.07 13.96
N ALA A 258 13.76 -2.49 14.21
CA ALA A 258 13.63 -1.39 15.17
C ALA A 258 14.25 -1.84 16.50
N TYR A 259 15.24 -1.08 16.96
CA TYR A 259 15.96 -1.27 18.21
C TYR A 259 15.02 -1.69 19.34
N SER A 260 15.20 -2.90 19.85
CA SER A 260 14.78 -3.29 21.19
C SER A 260 15.76 -2.65 22.18
N GLY A 261 15.31 -1.59 22.84
CA GLY A 261 15.91 -0.98 24.02
C GLY A 261 14.84 -0.66 25.03
#